data_AF-A0A661NBI1-F1
#
_entry.id   AF-A0A661NBI1-F1
#
_cell.length_a   1.000
_cell.length_b   1.000
_cell.length_c   1.000
_cell.angle_alpha   90.00
_cell.angle_beta   90.00
_cell.angle_gamma   90.00
#
_symmetry.space_group_name_H-M   'P 1'
#
loop_
_entity.id
_entity.type
_entity.pdbx_description
1 polymer ?
#
loop_
_entity_poly.entity_id
_entity_poly.type
_entity_poly.pdbx_seq_one_letter_code
_entity_poly.pdbx_strand_id
1 'polypeptide(L)'
;LGLGRVGEGAAVALGRCAGGRVDGVRYADAGSNKLVLVGLSRRVVCSEGRPHVVLGGDPGGDQLDLPLNEATADLSALLPEAMARPRSRAVWTGEALLVAVPLGAEVALHRYQCEYGEFVRTSAF
;
A
#
# COMPACT_ATOMS: atom_id res chain seq x y z
N LEU A 1 -4.02 -5.89 11.24
CA LEU A 1 -3.23 -4.66 11.41
C LEU A 1 -2.04 -4.74 10.46
N GLY A 2 -1.74 -3.68 9.73
CA GLY A 2 -0.51 -3.55 8.96
C GLY A 2 0.22 -2.26 9.35
N LEU A 3 1.54 -2.28 9.28
CA LEU A 3 2.40 -1.15 9.60
C LEU A 3 3.27 -0.86 8.38
N GLY A 4 3.32 0.40 7.98
CA GLY A 4 4.19 0.86 6.90
C GLY A 4 4.96 2.10 7.33
N ARG A 5 6.24 2.17 6.98
CA ARG A 5 7.02 3.40 7.10
C ARG A 5 6.62 4.34 5.96
N VAL A 6 6.48 5.62 6.27
CA VAL A 6 6.03 6.66 5.34
C VAL A 6 7.04 7.79 5.36
N GLY A 7 7.98 7.77 4.41
CA GLY A 7 9.05 8.77 4.34
C GLY A 7 9.93 8.84 5.59
N GLU A 8 10.60 9.98 5.77
CA GLU A 8 11.42 10.24 6.96
C GLU A 8 10.53 10.65 8.15
N GLY A 9 10.67 9.92 9.26
CA GLY A 9 10.06 10.30 10.54
C GLY A 9 8.55 10.04 10.70
N ALA A 10 7.88 9.42 9.72
CA ALA A 10 6.47 9.05 9.84
C ALA A 10 6.20 7.55 9.61
N ALA A 11 5.18 7.05 10.29
CA ALA A 11 4.69 5.68 10.19
C ALA A 11 3.17 5.68 10.09
N VAL A 12 2.62 4.75 9.33
CA VAL A 12 1.18 4.55 9.20
C VAL A 12 0.82 3.15 9.67
N ALA A 13 -0.17 3.08 10.56
CA ALA A 13 -0.80 1.84 10.98
C ALA A 13 -2.19 1.76 10.34
N LEU A 14 -2.48 0.67 9.62
CA LEU A 14 -3.79 0.43 9.02
C LEU A 14 -4.49 -0.78 9.66
N GLY A 15 -5.79 -0.64 9.90
CA GLY A 15 -6.68 -1.68 10.36
C GLY A 15 -7.80 -1.93 9.35
N ARG A 16 -8.14 -3.19 9.11
CA ARG A 16 -9.39 -3.55 8.43
C ARG A 16 -10.48 -3.70 9.49
N CYS A 17 -11.57 -2.97 9.34
CA CYS A 17 -12.75 -3.00 10.20
C CYS A 17 -13.84 -3.91 9.60
N ALA A 18 -14.93 -4.09 10.34
CA ALA A 18 -16.11 -4.80 9.83
C ALA A 18 -16.63 -4.16 8.53
N GLY A 19 -17.12 -4.98 7.60
CA GLY A 19 -17.63 -4.51 6.29
C GLY A 19 -16.54 -4.10 5.30
N GLY A 20 -15.26 -4.44 5.53
CA GLY A 20 -14.17 -4.18 4.59
C GLY A 20 -13.62 -2.75 4.63
N ARG A 21 -14.17 -1.89 5.49
CA ARG A 21 -13.66 -0.54 5.74
C ARG A 21 -12.21 -0.59 6.23
N VAL A 22 -11.39 0.35 5.78
CA VAL A 22 -10.00 0.50 6.26
C VAL A 22 -9.86 1.81 6.98
N ASP A 23 -9.42 1.75 8.23
CA ASP A 23 -9.11 2.91 9.05
C ASP A 23 -7.60 2.89 9.34
N GLY A 24 -7.05 4.04 9.69
CA GLY A 24 -5.62 4.17 9.91
C GLY A 24 -5.25 5.25 10.89
N VAL A 25 -3.99 5.21 11.30
CA VAL A 25 -3.36 6.27 12.07
C VAL A 25 -2.02 6.56 11.45
N ARG A 26 -1.77 7.82 11.12
CA ARG A 26 -0.43 8.32 10.83
C ARG A 26 0.18 8.88 12.10
N TYR A 27 1.38 8.44 12.40
CA TYR A 27 2.27 9.04 13.38
C TYR A 27 3.36 9.78 12.62
N ALA A 28 3.59 11.04 12.98
CA ALA A 28 4.68 11.87 12.48
C ALA A 28 5.39 12.52 13.68
N ASP A 29 6.53 13.18 13.42
CA ASP A 29 7.27 13.95 14.41
C ASP A 29 7.61 13.12 15.67
N ALA A 30 8.18 11.93 15.46
CA ALA A 30 8.48 10.95 16.53
C ALA A 30 7.25 10.56 17.39
N GLY A 31 6.04 10.63 16.82
CA GLY A 31 4.80 10.26 17.47
C GLY A 31 4.09 11.41 18.19
N SER A 32 4.66 12.62 18.20
CA SER A 32 4.01 13.82 18.75
C SER A 32 2.82 14.28 17.92
N ASN A 33 2.81 13.95 16.63
CA ASN A 33 1.71 14.28 15.74
C ASN A 33 0.98 13.01 15.30
N LYS A 34 -0.33 12.96 15.57
CA LYS A 34 -1.19 11.83 15.27
C LYS A 34 -2.38 12.29 14.44
N LEU A 35 -2.51 11.72 13.24
CA LEU A 35 -3.67 11.90 12.38
C LEU A 35 -4.46 10.60 12.30
N VAL A 36 -5.74 10.65 12.66
CA VAL A 36 -6.66 9.52 12.49
C VAL A 36 -7.29 9.60 11.11
N LEU A 37 -7.27 8.47 10.41
CA LEU A 37 -7.77 8.33 9.06
C LEU A 37 -8.92 7.33 9.09
N VAL A 38 -10.09 7.70 8.57
CA VAL A 38 -11.29 6.84 8.63
C VAL A 38 -11.82 6.62 7.22
N GLY A 39 -12.22 5.39 6.90
CA GLY A 39 -12.82 5.09 5.60
C GLY A 39 -11.87 5.28 4.42
N LEU A 40 -10.59 4.93 4.60
CA LEU A 40 -9.56 5.10 3.59
C LEU A 40 -9.83 4.25 2.35
N SER A 41 -9.89 4.92 1.20
CA SER A 41 -9.64 4.25 -0.09
C SER A 41 -8.13 4.04 -0.25
N ARG A 42 -7.76 3.01 -1.03
CA ARG A 42 -6.38 2.63 -1.31
C ARG A 42 -6.24 2.50 -2.82
N ARG A 43 -5.26 3.19 -3.40
CA ARG A 43 -4.90 3.06 -4.82
C ARG A 43 -3.39 3.12 -4.98
N VAL A 44 -2.89 2.49 -6.04
CA VAL A 44 -1.50 2.65 -6.46
C VAL A 44 -1.51 3.47 -7.73
N VAL A 45 -0.72 4.54 -7.76
CA VAL A 45 -0.55 5.41 -8.93
C VAL A 45 0.93 5.46 -9.30
N CYS A 46 1.22 5.80 -10.55
CA CYS A 46 2.59 6.05 -10.98
C CYS A 46 2.80 7.55 -11.19
N SER A 47 3.83 8.08 -10.54
CA SER A 47 4.30 9.45 -10.74
C SER A 47 5.76 9.39 -11.14
N GLU A 48 6.12 10.04 -12.26
CA GLU A 48 7.51 10.05 -12.76
C GLU A 48 8.13 8.65 -12.91
N GLY A 49 7.32 7.65 -13.29
CA GLY A 49 7.75 6.26 -13.43
C GLY A 49 7.96 5.50 -12.12
N ARG A 50 7.63 6.09 -10.96
CA ARG A 50 7.72 5.46 -9.64
C ARG A 50 6.33 5.21 -9.06
N PRO A 51 6.12 4.10 -8.34
CA PRO A 51 4.83 3.83 -7.72
C PRO A 51 4.66 4.57 -6.40
N HIS A 52 3.44 5.06 -6.21
CA HIS A 52 2.97 5.76 -5.04
C HIS A 52 1.73 5.05 -4.51
N VAL A 53 1.69 4.73 -3.22
CA VAL A 53 0.46 4.28 -2.58
C VAL A 53 -0.29 5.49 -2.05
N VAL A 54 -1.50 5.69 -2.53
CA VAL A 54 -2.36 6.79 -2.10
C VAL A 54 -3.43 6.24 -1.17
N LEU A 55 -3.49 6.80 0.04
CA LEU A 55 -4.50 6.53 1.05
C LEU A 55 -5.40 7.77 1.21
N GLY A 56 -6.71 7.62 1.00
CA GLY A 56 -7.65 8.74 1.13
C GLY A 56 -8.86 8.57 0.21
N GLY A 57 -10.04 9.01 0.65
CA GLY A 57 -11.32 8.66 0.03
C GLY A 57 -11.95 9.73 -0.85
N ASP A 58 -11.86 11.01 -0.49
CA ASP A 58 -12.65 12.07 -1.13
C ASP A 58 -11.79 13.24 -1.65
N PRO A 59 -12.15 13.85 -2.80
CA PRO A 59 -11.59 15.13 -3.23
C PRO A 59 -11.88 16.20 -2.15
N GLY A 60 -10.83 16.68 -1.48
CA GLY A 60 -10.91 17.68 -0.40
C GLY A 60 -10.72 17.15 1.01
N GLY A 61 -10.59 15.83 1.19
CA GLY A 61 -10.17 15.20 2.45
C GLY A 61 -8.65 15.06 2.54
N ASP A 62 -8.17 14.66 3.73
CA ASP A 62 -6.76 14.34 3.94
C ASP A 62 -6.36 13.15 3.07
N GLN A 63 -5.49 13.40 2.09
CA GLN A 63 -4.85 12.38 1.27
C GLN A 63 -3.42 12.18 1.74
N LEU A 64 -3.03 10.92 1.90
CA LEU A 64 -1.65 10.51 2.15
C LEU A 64 -1.08 9.89 0.90
N ASP A 65 0.00 10.50 0.42
CA ASP A 65 0.78 9.99 -0.71
C ASP A 65 2.07 9.37 -0.18
N LEU A 66 2.25 8.08 -0.46
CA LEU A 66 3.33 7.24 0.05
C LEU A 66 4.23 6.79 -1.12
N PRO A 67 5.32 7.51 -1.42
CA PRO A 67 6.23 7.10 -2.47
C PRO A 67 6.98 5.83 -2.08
N LEU A 68 7.07 4.85 -2.98
CA LEU A 68 7.85 3.64 -2.81
C LEU A 68 9.27 3.82 -3.38
N ASN A 69 10.10 4.57 -2.67
CA ASN A 69 11.44 4.96 -3.13
C ASN A 69 12.55 3.94 -2.83
N GLU A 70 12.36 3.13 -1.79
CA GLU A 70 13.34 2.17 -1.28
C GLU A 70 12.68 0.81 -1.02
N ALA A 71 13.47 -0.26 -1.03
CA ALA A 71 12.95 -1.60 -0.78
C ALA A 71 12.16 -1.66 0.54
N THR A 72 10.89 -2.05 0.45
CA THR A 72 9.93 -1.96 1.56
C THR A 72 9.11 -3.24 1.65
N ALA A 73 9.09 -3.88 2.81
CA ALA A 73 8.33 -5.09 3.08
C ALA A 73 6.94 -4.80 3.68
N ASP A 74 6.13 -5.86 3.82
CA ASP A 74 4.81 -5.86 4.48
C ASP A 74 3.81 -4.83 3.96
N LEU A 75 3.88 -4.52 2.66
CA LEU A 75 3.02 -3.54 2.00
C LEU A 75 1.57 -4.01 1.81
N SER A 76 1.25 -5.28 2.06
CA SER A 76 -0.04 -5.88 1.69
C SER A 76 -1.26 -5.22 2.33
N ALA A 77 -1.09 -4.55 3.48
CA ALA A 77 -2.16 -3.78 4.10
C ALA A 77 -2.46 -2.45 3.39
N LEU A 78 -1.43 -1.84 2.79
CA LEU A 78 -1.51 -0.55 2.08
C LEU A 78 -2.11 -0.71 0.67
N LEU A 79 -2.02 -1.90 0.09
CA LEU A 79 -2.45 -2.17 -1.27
C LEU A 79 -3.99 -2.33 -1.40
N PRO A 80 -4.55 -2.00 -2.58
CA PRO A 80 -5.92 -2.35 -2.93
C PRO A 80 -6.16 -3.85 -2.85
N GLU A 81 -7.37 -4.26 -2.49
CA GLU A 81 -7.71 -5.69 -2.34
C GLU A 81 -7.63 -6.48 -3.65
N ALA A 82 -7.89 -5.82 -4.78
CA ALA A 82 -7.69 -6.38 -6.12
C ALA A 82 -6.24 -6.79 -6.40
N MET A 83 -5.26 -6.20 -5.70
CA MET A 83 -3.85 -6.55 -5.81
C MET A 83 -3.42 -7.50 -4.69
N ALA A 84 -3.81 -7.21 -3.45
CA ALA A 84 -3.42 -7.97 -2.26
C ALA A 84 -4.64 -8.38 -1.42
N ARG A 85 -5.07 -9.61 -1.64
CA ARG A 85 -6.14 -10.26 -0.85
C ARG A 85 -5.69 -10.49 0.61
N PRO A 86 -6.62 -10.74 1.55
CA PRO A 86 -6.25 -11.10 2.92
C PRO A 86 -5.22 -12.24 2.96
N ARG A 87 -4.25 -12.13 3.88
CA ARG A 87 -3.10 -13.04 4.04
C ARG A 87 -2.02 -12.98 2.96
N SER A 88 -2.16 -12.10 1.95
CA SER A 88 -1.07 -11.85 1.00
C SER A 88 0.14 -11.21 1.69
N ARG A 89 1.33 -11.44 1.13
CA ARG A 89 2.56 -10.72 1.46
C ARG A 89 2.95 -9.87 0.26
N ALA A 90 3.41 -8.65 0.51
CA ALA A 90 3.84 -7.77 -0.57
C ALA A 90 5.14 -7.06 -0.20
N VAL A 91 6.06 -6.97 -1.15
CA VAL A 91 7.34 -6.31 -1.02
C VAL A 91 7.62 -5.48 -2.26
N TRP A 92 8.05 -4.24 -2.06
CA TRP A 92 8.66 -3.44 -3.11
C TRP A 92 10.17 -3.69 -3.11
N THR A 93 10.74 -4.05 -4.25
CA THR A 93 12.16 -4.40 -4.36
C THR A 93 13.08 -3.20 -4.64
N GLY A 94 12.51 -2.01 -4.84
CA GLY A 94 13.19 -0.87 -5.45
C GLY A 94 12.91 -0.73 -6.96
N GLU A 95 12.44 -1.79 -7.60
CA GLU A 95 12.16 -1.83 -9.04
C GLU A 95 10.75 -2.35 -9.38
N ALA A 96 10.28 -3.34 -8.64
CA ALA A 96 8.97 -3.95 -8.85
C ALA A 96 8.30 -4.30 -7.52
N LEU A 97 6.97 -4.31 -7.52
CA LEU A 97 6.18 -4.82 -6.42
C LEU A 97 5.92 -6.31 -6.66
N LEU A 98 6.35 -7.13 -5.72
CA LEU A 98 6.06 -8.55 -5.68
C LEU A 98 4.95 -8.79 -4.67
N VAL A 99 3.88 -9.46 -5.09
CA VAL A 99 2.74 -9.82 -4.25
C VAL A 99 2.55 -11.33 -4.27
N ALA A 100 2.79 -11.97 -3.14
CA ALA A 100 2.53 -13.38 -2.91
C ALA A 100 1.11 -13.56 -2.37
N VAL A 101 0.25 -14.23 -3.14
CA VAL A 101 -1.16 -14.49 -2.79
C VAL A 101 -1.33 -15.98 -2.50
N PRO A 102 -1.79 -16.37 -1.30
CA PRO A 102 -2.03 -17.77 -0.99
C PRO A 102 -3.25 -18.30 -1.75
N LEU A 103 -3.09 -19.47 -2.39
CA LEU A 103 -4.10 -20.22 -3.13
C LEU A 103 -4.18 -21.65 -2.59
N GLY A 104 -4.86 -21.83 -1.46
CA GLY A 104 -4.90 -23.13 -0.79
C GLY A 104 -3.52 -23.52 -0.25
N ALA A 105 -2.93 -24.58 -0.80
CA ALA A 105 -1.58 -25.03 -0.47
C ALA A 105 -0.48 -24.40 -1.35
N GLU A 106 -0.87 -23.63 -2.37
CA GLU A 106 0.04 -22.98 -3.31
C GLU A 106 0.14 -21.48 -3.05
N VAL A 107 1.12 -20.85 -3.71
CA VAL A 107 1.30 -19.39 -3.69
C VAL A 107 1.42 -18.92 -5.13
N ALA A 108 0.52 -18.01 -5.53
CA ALA A 108 0.69 -17.26 -6.77
C ALA A 108 1.57 -16.03 -6.50
N LEU A 109 2.54 -15.80 -7.37
CA LEU A 109 3.42 -14.63 -7.30
C LEU A 109 3.09 -13.66 -8.43
N HIS A 110 2.64 -12.47 -8.06
CA HIS A 110 2.32 -11.41 -9.00
C HIS A 110 3.41 -10.34 -8.96
N ARG A 111 3.88 -9.92 -10.14
CA ARG A 111 4.83 -8.82 -10.30
C ARG A 111 4.12 -7.62 -10.90
N TYR A 112 4.29 -6.45 -10.28
CA TYR A 112 3.77 -5.19 -10.78
C TYR A 112 4.87 -4.16 -10.92
N GLN A 113 4.77 -3.28 -11.90
CA GLN A 113 5.67 -2.14 -12.07
C GLN A 113 4.95 -0.98 -12.76
N CYS A 114 5.56 0.20 -12.73
CA CYS A 114 5.09 1.33 -13.51
C CYS A 114 5.50 1.18 -14.97
N GLU A 115 4.53 1.15 -15.88
CA GLU A 115 4.74 1.21 -17.33
C GLU A 115 3.82 2.27 -17.91
N TYR A 116 4.36 3.19 -18.71
CA TYR A 116 3.58 4.25 -19.39
C TYR A 116 2.66 5.07 -18.46
N GLY A 117 3.06 5.26 -17.19
CA GLY A 117 2.26 5.98 -16.19
C GLY A 117 1.18 5.15 -15.49
N GLU A 118 1.11 3.85 -15.77
CA GLU A 118 0.16 2.93 -15.14
C GLU A 118 0.88 1.87 -14.31
N PHE A 119 0.26 1.45 -13.22
CA PHE A 119 0.79 0.36 -12.39
C PHE A 119 0.22 -0.98 -12.84
N VAL A 120 0.95 -1.66 -13.71
CA VAL A 120 0.48 -2.85 -14.43
C VAL A 120 1.07 -4.13 -13.86
N ARG A 121 0.29 -5.22 -13.93
CA ARG A 121 0.79 -6.57 -13.66
C ARG A 121 1.60 -7.04 -14.86
N THR A 122 2.84 -7.47 -14.62
CA THR A 122 3.79 -7.90 -15.65
C THR A 122 4.12 -9.38 -15.62
N SER A 123 3.65 -10.12 -14.60
CA SER A 123 3.74 -11.59 -14.60
C SER A 123 2.50 -12.24 -15.21
N ALA A 124 2.73 -13.25 -16.06
CA ALA A 124 1.69 -13.99 -16.79
C ALA A 124 1.13 -15.22 -16.04
N PHE A 125 1.59 -15.48 -14.81
CA PHE A 125 1.21 -16.66 -14.01
C PHE A 125 0.43 -16.20 -12.76
#